data_AF-A0A967N6Z6-F1
#
_entry.id   AF-A0A967N6Z6-F1
#
_cell.length_a   1.000
_cell.length_b   1.000
_cell.length_c   1.000
_cell.angle_alpha   90.00
_cell.angle_beta   90.00
_cell.angle_gamma   90.00
#
_symmetry.space_group_name_H-M   'P 1'
#
loop_
_entity.id
_entity.type
_entity.pdbx_description
1 polymer ?
#
loop_
_entity_poly.entity_id
_entity_poly.type
_entity_poly.pdbx_seq_one_letter_code
_entity_poly.pdbx_strand_id
1 'polypeptide(L)'
;MSGGNQSAGGAQGPPSFPVSVVLTRRTVRRGPVTVPSWELGGVVAGSPREADGGPARGRPIHRDGDREELLWTGLAVRLDPASAESYWFNLVGLHPSLQVICQPDPSMGLVPVAVTADHDLGSAHMEADDMVFAA
;
A
#
# COMPACT_ATOMS: atom_id res chain seq x y z
N MET A 1 22.06 40.34 27.22
CA MET A 1 23.05 39.33 26.83
C MET A 1 22.30 38.12 26.31
N SER A 2 22.46 37.87 25.02
CA SER A 2 21.76 36.84 24.24
C SER A 2 22.14 35.43 24.68
N GLY A 3 21.15 34.56 24.83
CA GLY A 3 21.31 33.11 24.75
C GLY A 3 20.49 32.62 23.57
N GLY A 4 21.12 32.50 22.41
CA GLY A 4 20.47 32.02 21.19
C GLY A 4 20.12 30.54 21.31
N ASN A 5 18.84 30.20 21.15
CA ASN A 5 18.41 28.82 21.00
C ASN A 5 18.62 28.39 19.54
N GLN A 6 19.79 27.82 19.26
CA GLN A 6 20.04 27.12 18.01
C GLN A 6 19.29 25.79 18.06
N SER A 7 18.08 25.76 17.48
CA SER A 7 17.39 24.50 17.21
C SER A 7 18.04 23.89 15.97
N ALA A 8 18.85 22.87 16.18
CA ALA A 8 19.44 22.07 15.11
C ALA A 8 18.31 21.49 14.24
N GLY A 9 18.26 21.92 12.98
CA GLY A 9 17.48 21.27 11.93
C GLY A 9 18.07 19.90 11.65
N GLY A 10 17.74 18.91 12.48
CA GLY A 10 17.98 17.51 12.14
C GLY A 10 17.15 17.21 10.89
N ALA A 11 17.79 16.69 9.84
CA ALA A 11 17.09 16.24 8.65
C ALA A 11 16.03 15.21 9.09
N GLN A 12 14.76 15.65 9.13
CA GLN A 12 13.65 14.73 9.22
C GLN A 12 13.75 13.83 7.99
N GLY A 13 13.72 12.51 8.20
CA GLY A 13 13.62 11.56 7.11
C GLY A 13 12.41 11.88 6.23
N PRO A 14 12.34 11.29 5.02
CA PRO A 14 11.23 11.50 4.12
C PRO A 14 9.89 11.34 4.85
N PRO A 15 8.89 12.21 4.60
CA PRO A 15 7.58 12.10 5.22
C PRO A 15 6.99 10.69 5.04
N SER A 16 6.45 10.13 6.12
CA SER A 16 5.84 8.81 6.16
C SER A 16 4.45 8.92 6.74
N PHE A 17 3.46 8.35 6.04
CA PHE A 17 2.06 8.39 6.43
C PHE A 17 1.56 6.97 6.64
N PRO A 18 1.17 6.57 7.87
CA PRO A 18 0.62 5.24 8.12
C PRO A 18 -0.65 5.03 7.30
N VAL A 19 -0.77 3.84 6.71
CA VAL A 19 -1.97 3.42 6.00
C VAL A 19 -2.31 1.97 6.33
N SER A 20 -3.57 1.63 6.14
CA SER A 20 -4.02 0.23 6.09
C SER A 20 -4.60 -0.08 4.71
N VAL A 21 -4.51 -1.32 4.26
CA VAL A 21 -5.06 -1.78 2.98
C VAL A 21 -6.15 -2.80 3.24
N VAL A 22 -7.27 -2.70 2.52
CA VAL A 22 -8.30 -3.74 2.52
C VAL A 22 -8.20 -4.51 1.21
N LEU A 23 -7.89 -5.81 1.28
CA LEU A 23 -7.98 -6.72 0.13
C LEU A 23 -9.22 -7.60 0.25
N THR A 24 -9.96 -7.73 -0.84
CA THR A 24 -11.08 -8.67 -0.95
C THR A 24 -10.61 -9.90 -1.73
N ARG A 25 -10.74 -11.08 -1.11
CA ARG A 25 -10.59 -12.36 -1.76
C ARG A 25 -11.96 -12.89 -2.13
N ARG A 26 -12.15 -13.27 -3.39
CA ARG A 26 -13.33 -14.00 -3.89
C ARG A 26 -12.93 -15.33 -4.49
N THR A 27 -13.77 -16.33 -4.35
CA THR A 27 -13.56 -17.62 -4.99
C THR A 27 -14.38 -17.69 -6.27
N VAL A 28 -13.73 -17.60 -7.43
CA VAL A 28 -14.43 -17.53 -8.73
C VAL A 28 -14.26 -18.82 -9.51
N ARG A 29 -15.32 -19.26 -10.20
CA ARG A 29 -15.25 -20.37 -11.16
C ARG A 29 -14.78 -19.86 -12.52
N ARG A 30 -13.68 -20.41 -13.02
CA ARG A 30 -13.21 -20.25 -14.40
C ARG A 30 -13.21 -21.62 -15.09
N GLY A 31 -14.31 -21.92 -15.77
CA GLY A 31 -14.54 -23.23 -16.37
C GLY A 31 -14.56 -24.34 -15.30
N PRO A 32 -13.75 -25.40 -15.43
CA PRO A 32 -13.70 -26.48 -14.45
C PRO A 32 -12.91 -26.13 -13.18
N VAL A 33 -12.14 -25.04 -13.18
CA VAL A 33 -11.26 -24.67 -12.07
C VAL A 33 -11.90 -23.58 -11.22
N THR A 34 -11.70 -23.70 -9.91
CA THR A 34 -12.05 -22.66 -8.95
C THR A 34 -10.77 -21.99 -8.48
N VAL A 35 -10.65 -20.69 -8.69
CA VAL A 35 -9.42 -19.93 -8.40
C VAL A 35 -9.73 -18.74 -7.50
N PRO A 36 -8.79 -18.32 -6.63
CA PRO A 36 -8.93 -17.05 -5.92
C PRO A 36 -8.82 -15.88 -6.91
N SER A 37 -9.72 -14.91 -6.75
CA SER A 37 -9.68 -13.60 -7.37
C SER A 37 -9.48 -12.56 -6.28
N TRP A 38 -8.65 -11.56 -6.56
CA TRP A 38 -8.30 -10.52 -5.61
C TRP A 38 -8.75 -9.16 -6.14
N GLU A 39 -9.32 -8.35 -5.26
CA GLU A 39 -9.76 -6.99 -5.53
C GLU A 39 -9.28 -6.07 -4.41
N LEU A 40 -8.91 -4.84 -4.74
CA LEU A 40 -8.63 -3.82 -3.73
C LEU A 40 -9.95 -3.26 -3.20
N GLY A 41 -10.19 -3.41 -1.90
CA GLY A 41 -11.31 -2.78 -1.21
C GLY A 41 -11.04 -1.31 -0.86
N GLY A 42 -9.77 -0.93 -0.69
CA GLY A 42 -9.35 0.46 -0.54
C GLY A 42 -8.10 0.65 0.32
N VAL A 43 -7.65 1.89 0.42
CA VAL A 43 -6.59 2.36 1.33
C VAL A 43 -7.21 3.25 2.40
N VAL A 44 -6.91 2.97 3.66
CA VAL A 44 -7.39 3.72 4.81
C VAL A 44 -6.24 4.52 5.39
N ALA A 45 -6.41 5.83 5.48
CA ALA A 45 -5.43 6.72 6.10
C ALA A 45 -5.38 6.52 7.62
N GLY A 46 -4.17 6.51 8.17
CA GLY A 46 -3.92 6.19 9.57
C GLY A 46 -3.84 4.68 9.82
N SER A 47 -3.11 4.31 10.86
CA SER A 47 -3.05 2.93 11.35
C SER A 47 -3.39 2.88 12.84
N PRO A 48 -3.94 1.76 13.33
CA PRO A 48 -4.08 1.54 14.76
C PRO A 48 -2.69 1.30 15.37
N ARG A 49 -2.00 2.35 15.83
CA ARG A 49 -0.87 2.40 16.78
C ARG A 49 0.32 1.43 16.59
N GLU A 50 0.36 0.65 15.51
CA GLU A 50 1.45 -0.26 15.16
C GLU A 50 2.57 0.53 14.50
N ALA A 51 3.82 0.18 14.84
CA ALA A 51 4.99 0.89 14.36
C ALA A 51 5.07 0.87 12.82
N ASP A 52 5.17 2.05 12.22
CA ASP A 52 5.35 2.23 10.78
C ASP A 52 6.56 1.44 10.27
N GLY A 53 6.40 0.73 9.15
CA GLY A 53 7.51 0.08 8.45
C GLY A 53 7.86 -1.34 8.93
N GLY A 54 6.96 -2.02 9.64
CA GLY A 54 7.04 -3.47 9.87
C GLY A 54 6.48 -4.29 8.70
N PRO A 55 6.66 -5.63 8.70
CA PRO A 55 6.02 -6.49 7.70
C PRO A 55 4.49 -6.38 7.80
N ALA A 56 3.81 -6.34 6.66
CA ALA A 56 2.36 -6.20 6.60
C ALA A 56 1.67 -7.35 7.35
N ARG A 57 0.65 -7.03 8.15
CA ARG A 57 -0.10 -8.01 8.94
C ARG A 57 -1.55 -8.05 8.51
N GLY A 58 -1.98 -9.19 7.96
CA GLY A 58 -3.34 -9.42 7.50
C GLY A 58 -4.22 -10.02 8.58
N ARG A 59 -5.44 -9.49 8.75
CA ARG A 59 -6.50 -10.13 9.55
C ARG A 59 -7.85 -10.05 8.83
N PRO A 60 -8.70 -11.08 8.89
CA PRO A 60 -10.04 -11.00 8.33
C PRO A 60 -10.87 -9.98 9.12
N ILE A 61 -11.63 -9.15 8.40
CA ILE A 61 -12.55 -8.15 8.98
C ILE A 61 -14.01 -8.40 8.60
N HIS A 62 -14.24 -9.11 7.50
CA HIS A 62 -15.57 -9.49 7.05
C HIS A 62 -15.51 -10.78 6.21
N ARG A 63 -16.54 -11.61 6.30
CA ARG A 63 -16.69 -12.81 5.48
C ARG A 63 -18.17 -13.02 5.16
N ASP A 64 -18.46 -13.22 3.89
CA ASP A 64 -19.81 -13.49 3.37
C ASP A 64 -19.72 -14.45 2.18
N GLY A 65 -20.22 -15.68 2.35
CA GLY A 65 -20.18 -16.71 1.31
C GLY A 65 -18.76 -16.99 0.77
N ASP A 66 -18.55 -16.70 -0.51
CA ASP A 66 -17.28 -16.87 -1.24
C ASP A 66 -16.34 -15.66 -1.16
N ARG A 67 -16.76 -14.61 -0.42
CA ARG A 67 -16.07 -13.34 -0.25
C ARG A 67 -15.47 -13.22 1.15
N GLU A 68 -14.22 -12.80 1.22
CA GLU A 68 -13.53 -12.48 2.45
C GLU A 68 -12.78 -11.15 2.31
N GLU A 69 -12.92 -10.25 3.28
CA GLU A 69 -12.19 -8.99 3.35
C GLU A 69 -11.09 -9.10 4.42
N LEU A 70 -9.87 -8.74 4.04
CA LEU A 70 -8.67 -8.79 4.85
C LEU A 70 -8.14 -7.37 5.05
N LEU A 71 -8.00 -6.94 6.30
CA LEU A 71 -7.32 -5.70 6.66
C LEU A 71 -5.84 -5.97 6.87
N TRP A 72 -5.01 -5.20 6.18
CA TRP A 72 -3.56 -5.22 6.25
C TRP A 72 -3.05 -3.95 6.93
N THR A 73 -2.33 -4.10 8.03
CA THR A 73 -1.68 -3.01 8.79
C THR A 73 -0.16 -3.09 8.68
N GLY A 74 0.55 -2.08 9.20
CA GLY A 74 2.02 -1.98 9.16
C GLY A 74 2.58 -1.30 7.90
N LEU A 75 1.71 -0.86 7.00
CA LEU A 75 2.06 -0.17 5.76
C LEU A 75 2.16 1.34 5.97
N ALA A 76 2.93 2.00 5.11
CA ALA A 76 3.02 3.45 5.07
C ALA A 76 3.28 3.94 3.64
N VAL A 77 2.74 5.12 3.31
CA VAL A 77 3.14 5.88 2.12
C VAL A 77 4.34 6.72 2.49
N ARG A 78 5.47 6.51 1.82
CA ARG A 78 6.71 7.28 2.01
C ARG A 78 6.94 8.18 0.81
N LEU A 79 7.23 9.45 1.08
CA LEU A 79 7.52 10.44 0.04
C LEU A 79 9.03 10.65 -0.06
N ASP A 80 9.67 9.96 -1.01
CA ASP A 80 11.08 10.14 -1.34
C ASP A 80 11.25 11.40 -2.20
N PRO A 81 12.10 12.37 -1.79
CA PRO A 81 12.40 13.54 -2.61
C PRO A 81 12.87 13.22 -4.03
N ALA A 82 13.51 12.06 -4.26
CA ALA A 82 13.96 11.63 -5.57
C ALA A 82 12.80 11.32 -6.54
N SER A 83 11.62 10.97 -6.01
CA SER A 83 10.42 10.62 -6.79
C SER A 83 9.44 11.80 -6.97
N ALA A 84 9.87 13.04 -6.65
CA ALA A 84 9.00 14.21 -6.67
C ALA A 84 8.31 14.46 -8.03
N GLU A 85 9.00 14.18 -9.14
CA GLU A 85 8.44 14.31 -10.49
C GLU A 85 7.29 13.32 -10.71
N SER A 86 7.48 12.06 -10.32
CA SER A 86 6.46 11.01 -10.38
C SER A 86 5.23 11.39 -9.54
N TYR A 87 5.43 11.95 -8.34
CA TYR A 87 4.33 12.45 -7.50
C TYR A 87 3.57 13.60 -8.16
N TRP A 88 4.29 14.53 -8.79
CA TRP A 88 3.67 15.63 -9.52
C TRP A 88 2.79 15.12 -10.65
N PHE A 89 3.31 14.22 -11.49
CA PHE A 89 2.56 13.61 -12.58
C PHE A 89 1.32 12.84 -12.11
N ASN A 90 1.44 12.11 -11.00
CA ASN A 90 0.30 11.43 -10.39
C ASN A 90 -0.78 12.44 -9.97
N LEU A 91 -0.40 13.54 -9.32
CA LEU A 91 -1.35 14.56 -8.83
C LEU A 91 -2.04 15.35 -9.94
N VAL A 92 -1.34 15.67 -11.04
CA VAL A 92 -1.92 16.42 -12.17
C VAL A 92 -2.57 15.51 -13.22
N GLY A 93 -2.45 14.19 -13.07
CA GLY A 93 -3.05 13.21 -13.94
C GLY A 93 -4.58 13.17 -13.86
N LEU A 94 -5.19 12.45 -14.81
CA LEU A 94 -6.65 12.30 -14.85
C LEU A 94 -7.19 11.43 -13.71
N HIS A 95 -6.36 10.50 -13.22
CA HIS A 95 -6.72 9.54 -12.18
C HIS A 95 -5.59 9.46 -11.14
N PRO A 96 -5.42 10.50 -10.30
CA PRO A 96 -4.49 10.43 -9.18
C PRO A 96 -4.87 9.25 -8.29
N SER A 97 -3.90 8.39 -8.00
CA SER A 97 -4.15 7.18 -7.22
C SER A 97 -2.95 6.79 -6.37
N LEU A 98 -3.21 6.01 -5.33
CA LEU A 98 -2.15 5.24 -4.68
C LEU A 98 -2.08 3.85 -5.33
N GLN A 99 -0.88 3.41 -5.65
CA GLN A 99 -0.62 2.07 -6.10
C GLN A 99 -0.33 1.17 -4.90
N VAL A 100 -1.12 0.10 -4.77
CA VAL A 100 -0.90 -0.96 -3.79
C VAL A 100 -0.23 -2.12 -4.51
N ILE A 101 1.03 -2.36 -4.16
CA ILE A 101 1.83 -3.44 -4.72
C ILE A 101 1.66 -4.66 -3.83
N CYS A 102 1.30 -5.78 -4.46
CA CYS A 102 1.00 -7.03 -3.80
C CYS A 102 1.81 -8.18 -4.40
N GLN A 103 2.25 -9.09 -3.54
CA GLN A 103 3.01 -10.28 -3.93
C GLN A 103 2.28 -11.56 -3.52
N PRO A 104 2.44 -12.66 -4.28
CA PRO A 104 1.93 -13.96 -3.86
C PRO A 104 2.58 -14.41 -2.55
N ASP A 105 1.78 -14.91 -1.62
CA ASP A 105 2.26 -15.53 -0.39
C ASP A 105 1.72 -16.97 -0.27
N PRO A 106 2.56 -17.97 0.05
CA PRO A 106 2.14 -19.36 0.15
C PRO A 106 1.04 -19.63 1.19
N SER A 107 0.94 -18.80 2.23
CA SER A 107 0.02 -18.98 3.36
C SER A 107 -1.22 -18.08 3.27
N MET A 108 -1.03 -16.83 2.87
CA MET A 108 -2.07 -15.79 2.84
C MET A 108 -2.65 -15.56 1.43
N GLY A 109 -2.01 -16.13 0.40
CA GLY A 109 -2.42 -16.01 -1.00
C GLY A 109 -1.87 -14.75 -1.66
N LEU A 110 -2.26 -13.57 -1.17
CA LEU A 110 -1.77 -12.28 -1.69
C LEU A 110 -1.55 -11.30 -0.53
N VAL A 111 -0.37 -10.68 -0.49
CA VAL A 111 0.04 -9.76 0.58
C VAL A 111 0.45 -8.42 0.00
N PRO A 112 -0.02 -7.27 0.54
CA PRO A 112 0.51 -5.97 0.17
C PRO A 112 1.91 -5.80 0.76
N VAL A 113 2.86 -5.36 -0.08
CA VAL A 113 4.26 -5.13 0.31
C VAL A 113 4.63 -3.66 0.28
N ALA A 114 3.90 -2.84 -0.50
CA ALA A 114 4.10 -1.40 -0.56
C ALA A 114 2.80 -0.67 -0.95
N VAL A 115 2.70 0.58 -0.51
CA VAL A 115 1.68 1.55 -0.98
C VAL A 115 2.43 2.81 -1.40
N THR A 116 2.29 3.23 -2.65
CA THR A 116 3.10 4.31 -3.22
C THR A 116 2.28 5.26 -4.08
N ALA A 117 2.70 6.53 -4.09
CA ALA A 117 2.24 7.51 -5.08
C ALA A 117 3.21 7.62 -6.27
N ASP A 118 4.30 6.86 -6.25
CA ASP A 118 5.31 6.80 -7.30
C ASP A 118 4.90 5.80 -8.40
N HIS A 119 4.51 6.33 -9.55
CA HIS A 119 4.09 5.53 -10.71
C HIS A 119 5.23 4.68 -11.31
N ASP A 120 6.47 5.17 -11.25
CA ASP A 120 7.63 4.45 -11.79
C ASP A 120 7.89 3.19 -10.95
N LEU A 121 7.75 3.29 -9.63
CA LEU A 121 7.84 2.15 -8.73
C LEU A 121 6.75 1.12 -9.04
N GLY A 122 5.48 1.52 -9.15
CA GLY A 122 4.42 0.56 -9.50
C GLY A 122 4.61 -0.06 -10.88
N SER A 123 5.08 0.70 -11.86
CA SER A 123 5.38 0.18 -13.20
C SER A 123 6.48 -0.88 -13.17
N ALA A 124 7.57 -0.64 -12.42
CA ALA A 124 8.64 -1.63 -12.24
C ALA A 124 8.14 -2.94 -11.61
N HIS A 125 7.18 -2.87 -10.69
CA HIS A 125 6.56 -4.06 -10.09
C HIS A 125 5.64 -4.80 -11.05
N MET A 126 4.89 -4.08 -11.90
CA MET A 126 4.08 -4.71 -12.95
C MET A 126 4.97 -5.47 -13.95
N GLU A 127 6.14 -4.92 -14.30
CA GLU A 127 7.13 -5.61 -15.15
C GLU A 127 7.73 -6.85 -14.49
N ALA A 128 7.72 -6.92 -13.16
CA ALA A 128 8.19 -8.06 -12.36
C ALA A 128 7.08 -9.11 -12.07
N ASP A 129 5.94 -9.04 -12.75
CA ASP A 129 4.76 -9.90 -12.54
C ASP A 129 4.12 -9.80 -11.14
N ASP A 130 4.40 -8.73 -10.39
CA ASP A 130 3.69 -8.43 -9.15
C ASP A 130 2.27 -7.87 -9.45
N MET A 131 1.36 -8.04 -8.49
CA MET A 131 -0.01 -7.56 -8.63
C MET A 131 -0.11 -6.12 -8.12
N VAL A 132 -0.40 -5.18 -9.02
CA VAL A 132 -0.54 -3.76 -8.66
C VAL A 132 -1.99 -3.31 -8.82
N PHE A 133 -2.55 -2.74 -7.76
CA PHE A 133 -3.89 -2.15 -7.75
C PHE A 133 -3.82 -0.63 -7.58
N ALA A 134 -4.79 0.10 -8.12
CA ALA A 134 -4.95 1.53 -7.91
C ALA A 134 -6.12 1.81 -6.94
N ALA A 135 -5.92 2.72 -5.97
CA ALA A 135 -6.91 3.25 -5.03
C ALA A 135 -7.21 4.72 -5.25
#